data_AF-A0A0Q7YU47-F1
#
_entry.id   AF-A0A0Q7YU47-F1
#
_cell.length_a   1.000
_cell.length_b   1.000
_cell.length_c   1.000
_cell.angle_alpha   90.00
_cell.angle_beta   90.00
_cell.angle_gamma   90.00
#
_symmetry.space_group_name_H-M   'P 1'
#
loop_
_entity.id
_entity.type
_entity.pdbx_description
1 polymer ?
#
loop_
_entity_poly.entity_id
_entity_poly.type
_entity_poly.pdbx_seq_one_letter_code
_entity_poly.pdbx_strand_id
1 'polypeptide(L)'
;MAKFNPIRAAVLYAAMAPLLASCASSDMGAPRTEALTPKQAKTLEKQLAGKIPGEPVRCLSSSGTYDTIRVSDDILIYRQSGRLVYRNDLKSSCPGLGRDSDIMVIRQFGSSTCSGDFFHLVDRSSGIRGPTCVLGDFVPYRKPAGDKG
;
A
#
# COMPACT_ATOMS: atom_id res chain seq x y z
N MET A 1 23.15 -27.93 -72.95
CA MET A 1 22.72 -27.26 -74.20
C MET A 1 21.24 -26.96 -74.09
N ALA A 2 20.82 -25.74 -74.50
CA ALA A 2 19.46 -25.27 -74.84
C ALA A 2 18.37 -25.36 -73.74
N LYS A 3 17.83 -24.25 -73.19
CA LYS A 3 17.03 -23.12 -73.72
C LYS A 3 15.51 -23.32 -73.47
N PHE A 4 14.83 -22.19 -73.23
CA PHE A 4 13.39 -21.88 -73.34
C PHE A 4 12.54 -21.74 -72.06
N ASN A 5 12.61 -20.53 -71.46
CA ASN A 5 11.61 -19.42 -71.41
C ASN A 5 10.12 -19.71 -71.00
N PRO A 6 9.32 -18.66 -70.69
CA PRO A 6 8.40 -18.56 -69.57
C PRO A 6 6.94 -18.72 -70.09
N ILE A 7 5.91 -18.50 -69.27
CA ILE A 7 4.63 -17.85 -69.67
C ILE A 7 3.67 -17.84 -68.46
N ARG A 8 3.33 -16.62 -68.07
CA ARG A 8 2.01 -16.05 -67.69
C ARG A 8 1.05 -16.85 -66.78
N ALA A 9 0.76 -16.16 -65.67
CA ALA A 9 -0.57 -15.77 -65.18
C ALA A 9 -1.61 -16.85 -64.83
N ALA A 10 -2.01 -16.87 -63.57
CA ALA A 10 -3.41 -16.70 -63.19
C ALA A 10 -3.49 -16.39 -61.69
N VAL A 11 -4.06 -15.22 -61.38
CA VAL A 11 -4.53 -14.83 -60.06
C VAL A 11 -5.69 -15.74 -59.68
N LEU A 12 -5.60 -16.43 -58.55
CA LEU A 12 -6.77 -16.96 -57.85
C LEU A 12 -6.68 -16.54 -56.39
N TYR A 13 -7.56 -15.60 -56.04
CA TYR A 13 -7.88 -15.17 -54.69
C TYR A 13 -8.28 -16.40 -53.85
N ALA A 14 -7.49 -16.74 -52.84
CA ALA A 14 -7.94 -17.55 -51.71
C ALA A 14 -7.79 -16.68 -50.46
N ALA A 15 -8.87 -16.00 -50.10
CA ALA A 15 -9.01 -15.34 -48.81
C ALA A 15 -9.01 -16.43 -47.72
N MET A 16 -7.93 -16.51 -46.94
CA MET A 16 -7.85 -17.40 -45.79
C MET A 16 -7.22 -16.64 -44.61
N ALA A 17 -8.06 -15.93 -43.87
CA ALA A 17 -7.75 -15.40 -42.55
C ALA A 17 -7.90 -16.53 -41.52
N PRO A 18 -6.85 -16.82 -40.75
CA PRO A 18 -6.96 -16.88 -39.27
C PRO A 18 -5.62 -16.48 -38.59
N LEU A 19 -5.44 -16.08 -37.34
CA LEU A 19 -6.21 -15.92 -36.11
C LEU A 19 -5.44 -14.83 -35.34
N LEU A 20 -6.13 -13.80 -34.83
CA LEU A 20 -5.52 -12.90 -33.86
C LEU A 20 -5.30 -13.69 -32.56
N ALA A 21 -4.04 -14.00 -32.26
CA ALA A 21 -3.62 -14.51 -30.97
C ALA A 21 -3.97 -13.46 -29.90
N SER A 22 -5.07 -13.68 -29.19
CA SER A 22 -5.44 -12.90 -28.02
C SER A 22 -4.50 -13.29 -26.88
N CYS A 23 -3.52 -12.43 -26.57
CA CYS A 23 -2.82 -12.53 -25.30
C CYS A 23 -3.82 -12.13 -24.20
N ALA A 24 -4.49 -13.12 -23.61
CA ALA A 24 -5.16 -12.95 -22.34
C ALA A 24 -4.07 -12.69 -21.28
N SER A 25 -3.88 -11.43 -20.90
CA SER A 25 -3.11 -11.07 -19.72
C SER A 25 -3.79 -11.70 -18.52
N SER A 26 -3.30 -12.86 -18.10
CA SER A 26 -3.64 -13.44 -16.81
C SER A 26 -2.99 -12.54 -15.77
N ASP A 27 -3.78 -11.60 -15.24
CA ASP A 27 -3.43 -10.77 -14.08
C ASP A 27 -3.40 -11.69 -12.84
N MET A 28 -2.35 -12.49 -12.74
CA MET A 28 -2.10 -13.39 -11.63
C MET A 28 -1.64 -12.55 -10.43
N GLY A 29 -2.61 -12.06 -9.65
CA GLY A 29 -2.48 -11.90 -8.21
C GLY A 29 -1.35 -11.00 -7.72
N ALA A 30 -1.25 -9.76 -8.22
CA ALA A 30 -0.64 -8.72 -7.39
C ALA A 30 -1.51 -8.52 -6.12
N PRO A 31 -0.93 -8.36 -4.92
CA PRO A 31 -1.69 -7.95 -3.75
C PRO A 31 -2.42 -6.66 -4.09
N ARG A 32 -3.76 -6.69 -4.04
CA ARG A 32 -4.58 -5.49 -4.18
C ARG A 32 -4.38 -4.64 -2.94
N THR A 33 -3.32 -3.84 -2.91
CA THR A 33 -3.34 -2.61 -2.13
C THR A 33 -4.43 -1.77 -2.78
N GLU A 34 -5.60 -1.66 -2.15
CA GLU A 34 -6.64 -0.76 -2.65
C GLU A 34 -6.02 0.62 -2.83
N ALA A 35 -6.21 1.20 -4.02
CA ALA A 35 -5.67 2.51 -4.31
C ALA A 35 -6.27 3.53 -3.33
N LEU A 36 -5.41 4.33 -2.70
CA LEU A 36 -5.84 5.38 -1.78
C LEU A 36 -6.78 6.35 -2.50
N THR A 37 -7.86 6.75 -1.84
CA THR A 37 -8.68 7.87 -2.30
C THR A 37 -7.86 9.17 -2.30
N PRO A 38 -8.24 10.20 -3.07
CA PRO A 38 -7.51 11.46 -3.12
C PRO A 38 -7.30 12.12 -1.75
N LYS A 39 -8.28 12.00 -0.84
CA LYS A 39 -8.18 12.52 0.53
C LYS A 39 -7.13 11.77 1.35
N GLN A 40 -7.08 10.44 1.23
CA GLN A 40 -6.14 9.59 1.95
C GLN A 40 -4.71 9.81 1.42
N ALA A 41 -4.54 9.85 0.09
CA ALA A 41 -3.26 10.18 -0.55
C ALA A 41 -2.73 11.54 -0.08
N LYS A 42 -3.58 12.59 -0.13
CA LYS A 42 -3.21 13.93 0.37
C LYS A 42 -2.82 13.92 1.85
N THR A 43 -3.47 13.09 2.66
CA THR A 43 -3.16 12.95 4.09
C THR A 43 -1.80 12.29 4.28
N LEU A 44 -1.54 11.21 3.55
CA LEU A 44 -0.26 10.50 3.54
C LEU A 44 0.88 11.43 3.11
N GLU A 45 0.72 12.09 1.96
CA GLU A 45 1.69 13.04 1.42
C GLU A 45 1.99 14.15 2.43
N LYS A 46 0.97 14.74 3.06
CA LYS A 46 1.16 15.76 4.10
C LYS A 46 2.01 15.26 5.26
N GLN A 47 1.81 14.02 5.71
CA GLN A 47 2.61 13.48 6.82
C GLN A 47 4.06 13.19 6.42
N LEU A 48 4.27 12.71 5.19
CA LEU A 48 5.59 12.31 4.70
C LEU A 48 6.38 13.44 4.03
N ALA A 49 5.74 14.57 3.72
CA ALA A 49 6.35 15.70 3.02
C ALA A 49 7.68 16.13 3.65
N GLY A 50 8.69 16.32 2.79
CA GLY A 50 10.04 16.76 3.15
C GLY A 50 10.82 15.75 4.00
N LYS A 51 10.40 14.48 4.05
CA LYS A 51 11.06 13.43 4.83
C LYS A 51 11.52 12.30 3.92
N ILE A 52 12.67 11.71 4.27
CA ILE A 52 13.29 10.61 3.54
C ILE A 52 13.03 9.32 4.32
N PRO A 53 12.58 8.23 3.65
CA PRO A 53 12.43 6.93 4.28
C PRO A 53 13.80 6.36 4.68
N GLY A 54 13.86 5.70 5.83
CA GLY A 54 15.01 4.90 6.26
C GLY A 54 14.66 3.41 6.35
N GLU A 55 15.57 2.64 6.92
CA GLU A 55 15.39 1.20 7.11
C GLU A 55 14.18 0.90 8.02
N PRO A 56 13.31 -0.06 7.65
CA PRO A 56 12.21 -0.49 8.49
C PRO A 56 12.70 -0.97 9.86
N VAL A 57 12.01 -0.53 10.91
CA VAL A 57 12.24 -0.99 12.27
C VAL A 57 11.04 -1.79 12.76
N ARG A 58 11.31 -2.75 13.65
CA ARG A 58 10.26 -3.66 14.15
C ARG A 58 9.44 -3.08 15.28
N CYS A 59 9.98 -2.17 16.08
CA CYS A 59 9.30 -1.61 17.24
C CYS A 59 9.52 -0.10 17.30
N LEU A 60 8.49 0.61 17.74
CA LEU A 60 8.59 2.03 18.11
C LEU A 60 9.41 2.17 19.40
N SER A 61 9.97 3.35 19.62
CA SER A 61 10.71 3.63 20.86
C SER A 61 9.72 3.69 22.04
N SER A 62 9.96 2.93 23.10
CA SER A 62 9.11 2.94 24.31
C SER A 62 9.09 4.29 25.03
N SER A 63 10.12 5.11 24.84
CA SER A 63 10.25 6.46 25.40
C SER A 63 9.58 7.55 24.56
N GLY A 64 9.06 7.22 23.38
CA GLY A 64 8.44 8.19 22.48
C GLY A 64 6.95 8.38 22.76
N THR A 65 6.47 9.63 22.64
CA THR A 65 5.04 9.92 22.50
C THR A 65 4.70 9.98 21.01
N TYR A 66 3.64 9.29 20.61
CA TYR A 66 3.22 9.20 19.21
C TYR A 66 1.79 9.66 19.03
N ASP A 67 1.59 10.56 18.08
CA ASP A 67 0.27 10.84 17.53
C ASP A 67 -0.02 9.85 16.41
N THR A 68 -1.14 9.13 16.52
CA THR A 68 -1.52 8.07 15.57
C THR A 68 -2.52 8.63 14.57
N ILE A 69 -2.13 8.69 13.31
CA ILE A 69 -2.94 9.21 12.22
C ILE A 69 -3.37 8.05 11.33
N ARG A 70 -4.68 7.90 11.14
CA ARG A 70 -5.29 6.87 10.33
C ARG A 70 -5.41 7.38 8.90
N VAL A 71 -4.63 6.79 7.98
CA VAL A 71 -4.60 7.22 6.57
C VAL A 71 -5.63 6.43 5.78
N SER A 72 -5.66 5.10 5.93
CA SER A 72 -6.60 4.22 5.24
C SER A 72 -6.92 3.00 6.11
N ASP A 73 -7.58 2.00 5.52
CA ASP A 73 -7.78 0.72 6.18
C ASP A 73 -6.48 -0.09 6.32
N ASP A 74 -5.40 0.31 5.64
CA ASP A 74 -4.13 -0.41 5.56
C ASP A 74 -2.94 0.38 6.10
N ILE A 75 -3.07 1.70 6.27
CA ILE A 75 -1.93 2.59 6.55
C ILE A 75 -2.17 3.43 7.81
N LEU A 76 -1.24 3.32 8.75
CA LEU A 76 -1.12 4.18 9.92
C LEU A 76 0.16 5.03 9.84
N ILE A 77 0.09 6.24 10.36
CA ILE A 77 1.27 7.06 10.63
C ILE A 77 1.38 7.28 12.14
N TYR A 78 2.54 6.94 12.70
CA TYR A 78 2.91 7.28 14.08
C TYR A 78 3.86 8.47 14.05
N ARG A 79 3.34 9.66 14.35
CA ARG A 79 4.12 10.89 14.36
C ARG A 79 4.71 11.12 15.75
N GLN A 80 6.04 11.04 15.83
CA GLN A 80 6.77 11.37 17.05
C GLN A 80 7.05 12.87 17.14
N SER A 81 7.33 13.51 16.00
CA SER A 81 7.55 14.95 15.89
C SER A 81 7.37 15.42 14.43
N GLY A 82 7.43 16.72 14.17
CA GLY A 82 7.46 17.24 12.79
C GLY A 82 8.67 16.76 11.97
N ARG A 83 9.71 16.22 12.61
CA ARG A 83 10.94 15.74 11.96
C ARG A 83 11.00 14.23 11.77
N LEU A 84 10.18 13.48 12.51
CA LEU A 84 10.20 12.03 12.54
C LEU A 84 8.77 11.48 12.62
N VAL A 85 8.39 10.76 11.57
CA VAL A 85 7.16 10.00 11.51
C VAL A 85 7.49 8.57 11.13
N TYR A 86 6.70 7.62 11.58
CA TYR A 86 6.82 6.22 11.21
C TYR A 86 5.58 5.83 10.40
N ARG A 87 5.79 5.32 9.20
CA ARG A 87 4.71 4.71 8.42
C ARG A 87 4.62 3.24 8.81
N ASN A 88 3.41 2.79 9.14
CA ASN A 88 3.11 1.40 9.39
C ASN A 88 2.09 0.95 8.34
N ASP A 89 2.52 0.08 7.44
CA ASP A 89 1.61 -0.64 6.55
C ASP A 89 1.18 -1.93 7.27
N LEU A 90 -0.13 -2.09 7.48
CA LEU A 90 -0.68 -3.23 8.22
C LEU A 90 -0.43 -4.54 7.46
N LYS A 91 -0.36 -5.66 8.20
CA LYS A 91 -0.20 -6.98 7.55
C LYS A 91 -1.43 -7.40 6.74
N SER A 92 -2.58 -6.83 7.07
CA SER A 92 -3.85 -7.01 6.37
C SER A 92 -4.72 -5.77 6.59
N SER A 93 -5.61 -5.50 5.64
CA SER A 93 -6.59 -4.44 5.77
C SER A 93 -7.42 -4.57 7.05
N CYS A 94 -7.68 -3.43 7.70
CA CYS A 94 -8.44 -3.30 8.92
C CYS A 94 -9.74 -2.52 8.65
N PRO A 95 -10.86 -3.21 8.41
CA PRO A 95 -12.08 -2.58 7.95
C PRO A 95 -12.56 -1.45 8.87
N GLY A 96 -12.72 -0.26 8.31
CA GLY A 96 -13.20 0.93 9.03
C GLY A 96 -12.12 1.75 9.72
N LEU A 97 -10.85 1.35 9.61
CA LEU A 97 -9.76 2.12 10.18
C LEU A 97 -9.67 3.51 9.52
N GLY A 98 -9.75 3.64 8.21
CA GLY A 98 -9.69 4.92 7.51
C GLY A 98 -10.88 5.86 7.74
N ARG A 99 -12.00 5.38 8.31
CA ARG A 99 -13.19 6.20 8.58
C ARG A 99 -13.03 7.15 9.77
N ASP A 100 -12.09 6.84 10.66
CA ASP A 100 -11.82 7.60 11.89
C ASP A 100 -13.03 7.86 12.81
N SER A 101 -14.06 7.01 12.71
CA SER A 101 -15.26 7.09 13.55
C SER A 101 -15.15 6.28 14.84
N ASP A 102 -14.31 5.25 14.85
CA ASP A 102 -14.29 4.22 15.90
C ASP A 102 -13.09 4.40 16.84
N ILE A 103 -13.17 3.89 18.07
CA ILE A 103 -12.06 3.94 19.03
C ILE A 103 -11.05 2.84 18.69
N MET A 104 -9.80 3.23 18.43
CA MET A 104 -8.71 2.28 18.24
C MET A 104 -8.16 1.83 19.59
N VAL A 105 -8.21 0.52 19.85
CA VAL A 105 -7.69 -0.09 21.08
C VAL A 105 -6.52 -1.00 20.73
N ILE A 106 -5.32 -0.60 21.14
CA ILE A 106 -4.09 -1.36 20.93
C ILE A 106 -3.87 -2.32 22.10
N ARG A 107 -3.59 -3.58 21.77
CA ARG A 107 -3.16 -4.63 22.70
C ARG A 107 -1.65 -4.83 22.49
N GLN A 108 -0.87 -4.08 23.26
CA GLN A 108 0.60 -4.14 23.23
C GLN A 108 1.09 -5.32 24.08
N PHE A 109 1.91 -6.21 23.50
CA PHE A 109 2.58 -7.29 24.24
C PHE A 109 4.02 -6.87 24.55
N GLY A 110 4.23 -5.97 25.51
CA GLY A 110 5.55 -5.51 25.91
C GLY A 110 5.59 -4.03 26.32
N SER A 111 6.78 -3.43 26.31
CA SER A 111 7.00 -2.01 26.66
C SER A 111 6.94 -1.05 25.47
N SER A 112 6.82 -1.57 24.25
CA SER A 112 6.73 -0.78 23.02
C SER A 112 5.71 -1.38 22.05
N THR A 113 5.14 -0.54 21.19
CA THR A 113 4.36 -0.98 20.03
C THR A 113 5.27 -1.60 18.98
N CYS A 114 5.01 -2.84 18.59
CA CYS A 114 5.83 -3.64 17.68
C CYS A 114 5.05 -4.22 16.50
N SER A 115 5.78 -4.55 15.44
CA SER A 115 5.31 -5.32 14.30
C SER A 115 4.83 -6.69 14.78
N GLY A 116 3.59 -7.03 14.42
CA GLY A 116 2.90 -8.21 14.93
C GLY A 116 2.00 -7.96 16.14
N ASP A 117 2.05 -6.78 16.78
CA ASP A 117 1.08 -6.44 17.81
C ASP A 117 -0.32 -6.31 17.20
N PHE A 118 -1.31 -6.55 18.06
CA PHE A 118 -2.71 -6.54 17.68
C PHE A 118 -3.41 -5.27 18.13
N PHE A 119 -4.36 -4.82 17.34
CA PHE A 119 -5.32 -3.82 17.75
C PHE A 119 -6.70 -4.17 17.20
N HIS A 120 -7.72 -3.49 17.69
CA HIS A 120 -9.08 -3.60 17.17
C HIS A 120 -9.78 -2.25 17.29
N LEU A 121 -10.82 -2.08 16.50
CA LEU A 121 -11.71 -0.93 16.60
C LEU A 121 -12.89 -1.28 17.50
N VAL A 122 -13.37 -0.29 18.24
CA VAL A 122 -14.60 -0.38 19.03
C VAL A 122 -15.54 0.71 18.52
N ASP A 123 -16.71 0.29 18.05
CA ASP A 123 -17.75 1.21 17.61
C ASP A 123 -18.16 2.11 18.78
N ARG A 124 -18.15 3.43 18.56
CA ARG A 124 -18.37 4.41 19.63
C ARG A 124 -19.80 4.43 20.14
N SER A 125 -20.76 4.02 19.32
CA SER A 125 -22.19 4.08 19.64
C SER A 125 -22.63 2.84 20.42
N SER A 126 -22.31 1.66 19.89
CA SER A 126 -22.74 0.36 20.42
C SER A 126 -21.73 -0.28 21.37
N GLY A 127 -20.46 0.15 21.35
CA GLY A 127 -19.38 -0.51 22.10
C GLY A 127 -18.96 -1.86 21.51
N ILE A 128 -19.49 -2.25 20.35
CA ILE A 128 -19.17 -3.54 19.72
C ILE A 128 -17.73 -3.51 19.21
N ARG A 129 -16.98 -4.55 19.56
CA ARG A 129 -15.63 -4.78 19.08
C ARG A 129 -15.64 -5.31 17.65
N GLY A 130 -14.85 -4.68 16.79
CA GLY A 130 -14.56 -5.12 15.44
C GLY A 130 -13.50 -6.24 15.36
N PRO A 131 -13.08 -6.61 14.14
CA PRO A 131 -12.08 -7.63 13.93
C PRO A 131 -10.72 -7.25 14.54
N THR A 132 -9.86 -8.26 14.71
CA THR A 132 -8.47 -8.03 15.13
C THR A 132 -7.62 -7.68 13.92
N CYS A 133 -6.86 -6.61 14.04
CA CYS A 133 -5.94 -6.10 13.03
C CYS A 133 -4.50 -6.22 13.53
N VAL A 134 -3.54 -6.36 12.61
CA VAL A 134 -2.14 -6.67 12.93
C VAL A 134 -1.22 -5.59 12.38
N LEU A 135 -0.41 -5.00 13.25
CA LEU A 135 0.60 -4.02 12.85
C LEU A 135 1.70 -4.68 12.01
N GLY A 136 2.16 -3.99 10.98
CA GLY A 136 3.33 -4.39 10.19
C GLY A 136 4.62 -3.75 10.70
N ASP A 137 5.62 -3.64 9.83
CA ASP A 137 6.88 -2.96 10.15
C ASP A 137 6.74 -1.44 10.08
N PHE A 138 7.63 -0.73 10.77
CA PHE A 138 7.60 0.73 10.86
C PHE A 138 8.72 1.33 10.02
N VAL A 139 8.39 1.99 8.92
CA VAL A 139 9.36 2.72 8.10
C VAL A 139 9.53 4.12 8.68
N PRO A 140 10.71 4.49 9.20
CA PRO A 140 10.97 5.84 9.69
C PRO A 140 11.14 6.81 8.52
N TYR A 141 10.45 7.94 8.56
CA TYR A 141 10.61 9.06 7.65
C TYR A 141 11.18 10.24 8.40
N ARG A 142 12.39 10.66 8.02
CA ARG A 142 13.15 11.71 8.71
C ARG A 142 13.36 12.93 7.83
N LYS A 143 13.19 14.13 8.40
CA LYS A 143 13.67 15.35 7.75
C LYS A 143 15.20 15.25 7.56
N PRO A 144 15.76 15.69 6.42
CA PRO A 144 17.21 15.75 6.22
C PRO A 144 17.91 16.56 7.32
N ALA A 145 19.17 16.22 7.60
CA ALA A 145 20.00 17.02 8.48
C ALA A 145 20.15 18.44 7.91
N GLY A 146 20.03 19.46 8.77
CA GLY A 146 20.11 20.86 8.37
C GLY A 146 18.79 21.55 8.02
N ASP A 147 17.68 20.81 7.90
CA ASP A 147 16.36 21.42 7.68
C ASP A 147 15.90 22.12 8.98
N LYS A 148 15.96 23.45 8.98
CA LYS A 148 15.58 24.30 10.13
C LYS A 148 14.09 24.60 10.08
N GLY A 149 13.31 23.57 10.46
CA GLY A 149 11.98 23.69 11.05
C GLY A 149 11.00 24.59 10.32
#